data_AF-A0A1D9FWD4-F1
#
_entry.id   AF-A0A1D9FWD4-F1
#
_cell.length_a   1.000
_cell.length_b   1.000
_cell.length_c   1.000
_cell.angle_alpha   90.00
_cell.angle_beta   90.00
_cell.angle_gamma   90.00
#
_symmetry.space_group_name_H-M   'P 1'
#
loop_
_entity.id
_entity.type
_entity.pdbx_description
1 polymer ?
#
loop_
_entity_poly.entity_id
_entity_poly.type
_entity_poly.pdbx_seq_one_letter_code
_entity_poly.pdbx_strand_id
1 'polypeptide(L)'
;MSNQPLGKPRPLVKVILLSLATLMLYYSWYKWIIHEELRHYNSYGWSGTLCLVPFLLGVAVPQALWILDPDVPGWFGWFSLIGILWIYIVQFRLYRTVNQLYRQEGLTEPLVVWWIFIPGLNLIVGLKQIHVLSQFWAMKQETIPDGDIFKLESLKS
;
A
#
# COMPACT_ATOMS: atom_id res chain seq x y z
N MET A 1 -4.10 -12.66 23.16
CA MET A 1 -3.33 -12.77 21.90
C MET A 1 -4.31 -12.52 20.76
N SER A 2 -4.09 -11.49 19.95
CA SER A 2 -5.00 -11.20 18.82
C SER A 2 -4.71 -12.18 17.69
N ASN A 3 -5.69 -13.02 17.32
CA ASN A 3 -5.65 -13.92 16.16
C ASN A 3 -5.70 -13.18 14.81
N GLN A 4 -5.19 -11.95 14.75
CA GLN A 4 -5.25 -11.12 13.55
C GLN A 4 -4.19 -11.59 12.55
N PRO A 5 -4.55 -11.79 11.27
CA PRO A 5 -3.59 -12.18 10.24
C PRO A 5 -2.54 -11.08 10.07
N LEU A 6 -1.27 -11.42 10.34
CA LEU A 6 -0.15 -10.49 10.20
C LEU A 6 0.26 -10.34 8.73
N GLY A 7 0.65 -9.12 8.35
CA GLY A 7 1.31 -8.87 7.08
C GLY A 7 2.75 -9.38 7.05
N LYS A 8 3.34 -9.43 5.85
CA LYS A 8 4.73 -9.89 5.67
C LYS A 8 5.71 -8.72 5.63
N PRO A 9 6.81 -8.74 6.41
CA PRO A 9 7.88 -7.76 6.29
C PRO A 9 8.53 -7.91 4.92
N ARG A 10 8.72 -6.79 4.22
CA ARG A 10 9.26 -6.75 2.86
C ARG A 10 10.37 -5.70 2.80
N PRO A 11 11.63 -6.11 2.56
CA PRO A 11 12.75 -5.17 2.58
C PRO A 11 12.64 -4.17 1.43
N LEU A 12 12.88 -2.90 1.76
CA LEU A 12 12.76 -1.78 0.84
C LEU A 12 13.57 -1.98 -0.45
N VAL A 13 14.81 -2.47 -0.33
CA VAL A 13 15.69 -2.73 -1.48
C VAL A 13 15.07 -3.73 -2.45
N LYS A 14 14.48 -4.82 -1.94
CA LYS A 14 13.80 -5.82 -2.78
C LYS A 14 12.60 -5.22 -3.50
N VAL A 15 11.82 -4.38 -2.80
CA VAL A 15 10.68 -3.70 -3.41
C VAL A 15 11.15 -2.77 -4.53
N ILE A 16 12.17 -1.94 -4.30
CA ILE A 16 12.71 -1.02 -5.32
C ILE A 16 13.26 -1.79 -6.53
N LEU A 17 14.10 -2.79 -6.31
CA LEU A 17 14.72 -3.55 -7.41
C LEU A 17 13.67 -4.26 -8.27
N LEU A 18 12.68 -4.91 -7.65
CA LEU A 18 11.60 -5.58 -8.38
C LEU A 18 10.70 -4.56 -9.09
N SER A 19 10.41 -3.42 -8.47
CA SER A 19 9.66 -2.33 -9.12
C SER A 19 10.39 -1.81 -10.35
N LEU A 20 11.71 -1.58 -10.29
CA LEU A 20 12.48 -1.15 -11.45
C LEU A 20 12.54 -2.24 -12.53
N ALA A 21 12.85 -3.48 -12.16
CA ALA A 21 12.95 -4.60 -13.09
C ALA A 21 11.63 -4.92 -13.81
N THR A 22 10.48 -4.61 -13.19
CA THR A 22 9.15 -4.88 -13.74
C THR A 22 8.44 -3.63 -14.27
N LEU A 23 9.16 -2.53 -14.50
CA LEU A 23 8.58 -1.26 -14.96
C LEU A 23 7.38 -0.81 -14.11
N MET A 24 7.55 -0.82 -12.79
CA MET A 24 6.59 -0.43 -11.76
C MET A 24 5.39 -1.38 -11.56
N LEU A 25 5.27 -2.48 -12.32
CA LEU A 25 4.20 -3.46 -12.10
C LEU A 25 4.25 -4.06 -10.69
N TYR A 26 5.45 -4.41 -10.21
CA TYR A 26 5.63 -4.92 -8.85
C TYR A 26 5.25 -3.88 -7.79
N TYR A 27 5.48 -2.59 -8.07
CA TYR A 27 5.09 -1.52 -7.14
C TYR A 27 3.56 -1.48 -6.95
N SER A 28 2.82 -1.55 -8.05
CA SER A 28 1.36 -1.58 -8.04
C SER A 28 0.82 -2.81 -7.31
N TRP A 29 1.39 -3.99 -7.58
CA TRP A 29 1.05 -5.23 -6.86
C TRP A 29 1.33 -5.13 -5.36
N TYR A 30 2.49 -4.58 -5.00
CA TYR A 30 2.88 -4.38 -3.61
C TYR A 30 1.89 -3.46 -2.88
N LYS A 31 1.50 -2.33 -3.48
CA LYS A 31 0.48 -1.42 -2.91
C LYS A 31 -0.86 -2.12 -2.71
N TRP A 32 -1.28 -2.93 -3.68
CA TRP A 32 -2.50 -3.73 -3.57
C TRP A 32 -2.47 -4.69 -2.38
N ILE A 33 -1.38 -5.45 -2.24
CA ILE A 33 -1.19 -6.41 -1.15
C ILE A 33 -1.21 -5.72 0.22
N ILE A 34 -0.53 -4.59 0.38
CA ILE A 34 -0.54 -3.86 1.66
C ILE A 34 -1.97 -3.46 2.06
N HIS A 35 -2.77 -2.98 1.10
CA HIS A 35 -4.14 -2.59 1.39
C HIS A 35 -4.97 -3.78 1.88
N GLU A 36 -4.80 -4.95 1.25
CA GLU A 36 -5.42 -6.17 1.73
C GLU A 36 -4.90 -6.58 3.11
N GLU A 37 -3.58 -6.62 3.33
CA GLU A 37 -2.99 -6.97 4.64
C GLU A 37 -3.49 -6.04 5.75
N LEU A 38 -3.51 -4.73 5.51
CA LEU A 38 -4.01 -3.74 6.46
C LEU A 38 -5.51 -3.90 6.72
N ARG A 39 -6.30 -4.23 5.70
CA ARG A 39 -7.74 -4.49 5.84
C ARG A 39 -7.99 -5.74 6.67
N HIS A 40 -7.26 -6.83 6.41
CA HIS A 40 -7.39 -8.08 7.15
C HIS A 40 -6.93 -7.91 8.61
N TYR A 41 -5.83 -7.19 8.84
CA TYR A 41 -5.32 -6.92 10.18
C TYR A 41 -6.27 -6.03 11.00
N ASN A 42 -6.71 -4.90 10.44
CA ASN A 42 -7.57 -3.97 11.14
C ASN A 42 -9.04 -4.42 11.19
N SER A 43 -9.45 -5.45 10.43
CA SER A 43 -10.85 -5.84 10.20
C SER A 43 -11.75 -4.76 9.59
N TYR A 44 -11.19 -3.60 9.24
CA TYR A 44 -11.80 -2.52 8.49
C TYR A 44 -10.75 -1.89 7.55
N GLY A 45 -11.18 -1.37 6.40
CA GLY A 45 -10.25 -0.80 5.43
C GLY A 45 -10.77 -0.87 4.00
N TRP A 46 -10.06 -0.19 3.10
CA TRP A 46 -10.34 -0.29 1.67
C TRP A 46 -9.62 -1.49 1.09
N SER A 47 -10.28 -2.19 0.17
CA SER A 47 -9.64 -3.24 -0.60
C SER A 47 -8.57 -2.64 -1.51
N GLY A 48 -7.50 -3.39 -1.77
CA GLY A 48 -6.51 -2.99 -2.77
C GLY A 48 -7.16 -2.78 -4.14
N THR A 49 -8.22 -3.52 -4.44
CA THR A 49 -8.98 -3.40 -5.70
C THR A 49 -9.70 -2.05 -5.80
N LEU A 50 -10.32 -1.57 -4.72
CA LEU A 50 -10.95 -0.24 -4.68
C LEU A 50 -9.90 0.88 -4.86
N CYS A 51 -8.67 0.63 -4.42
CA CYS A 51 -7.57 1.58 -4.58
C CYS A 51 -7.05 1.63 -6.03
N LEU A 52 -6.93 0.49 -6.71
CA LEU A 52 -6.33 0.41 -8.05
C LEU A 52 -7.31 0.58 -9.21
N VAL A 53 -8.52 0.02 -9.13
CA VAL A 53 -9.47 0.01 -10.25
C VAL A 53 -9.86 1.42 -10.72
N PRO A 54 -10.19 2.38 -9.84
CA PRO A 54 -10.55 3.73 -10.30
C PRO A 54 -9.35 4.51 -10.87
N PHE A 55 -8.11 4.16 -10.49
CA PHE A 55 -6.93 4.72 -11.14
C PHE A 55 -6.76 4.15 -12.56
N LEU A 56 -6.89 2.83 -12.74
CA LEU A 56 -6.81 2.22 -14.06
C LEU A 56 -7.91 2.71 -15.00
N LEU A 57 -9.15 2.78 -14.51
CA LEU A 57 -10.28 3.29 -15.30
C LEU A 57 -10.19 4.81 -15.51
N GLY A 58 -9.74 5.56 -14.49
CA GLY A 58 -9.68 7.02 -14.57
C GLY A 58 -8.50 7.54 -15.39
N VAL A 59 -7.37 6.83 -15.42
CA VAL A 59 -6.15 7.27 -16.11
C VAL A 59 -5.87 6.42 -17.34
N ALA A 60 -5.76 5.09 -17.20
CA ALA A 60 -5.30 4.25 -18.31
C ALA A 60 -6.31 4.19 -19.46
N VAL A 61 -7.61 4.14 -19.17
CA VAL A 61 -8.65 4.10 -20.22
C VAL A 61 -8.72 5.40 -21.03
N PRO A 62 -8.84 6.61 -20.43
CA PRO A 62 -8.85 7.85 -21.22
C PRO A 62 -7.57 8.09 -22.01
N GLN A 63 -6.40 7.70 -21.46
CA GLN A 63 -5.12 7.83 -22.16
C GLN A 63 -5.01 6.84 -23.32
N ALA A 64 -5.41 5.58 -23.13
CA ALA A 64 -5.42 4.59 -24.21
C ALA A 64 -6.36 4.99 -25.35
N LEU A 65 -7.57 5.47 -25.02
CA LEU A 65 -8.53 5.95 -26.02
C LEU A 65 -8.00 7.15 -26.78
N TRP A 66 -7.37 8.12 -26.10
CA TRP A 66 -6.76 9.28 -26.77
C TRP A 66 -5.61 8.91 -27.73
N ILE A 67 -4.82 7.87 -27.42
CA ILE A 67 -3.69 7.44 -28.26
C ILE A 67 -4.15 6.57 -29.44
N LEU A 68 -5.12 5.69 -29.22
CA LEU A 68 -5.52 4.66 -30.17
C LEU A 68 -6.67 5.07 -31.09
N ASP A 69 -7.46 6.07 -30.68
CA ASP A 69 -8.65 6.51 -31.41
C ASP A 69 -8.55 7.99 -31.79
N PRO A 70 -8.32 8.32 -33.07
CA PRO A 70 -8.23 9.70 -33.55
C PRO A 70 -9.56 10.46 -33.50
N ASP A 71 -10.70 9.76 -33.33
CA ASP A 71 -12.02 10.37 -33.24
C ASP A 71 -12.36 10.82 -31.81
N VAL A 72 -11.54 10.47 -30.81
CA VAL A 72 -11.73 10.89 -29.43
C VAL A 72 -11.30 12.34 -29.23
N PRO A 73 -12.22 13.23 -28.79
CA PRO A 73 -11.88 14.63 -28.56
C PRO A 73 -10.74 14.78 -27.54
N GLY A 74 -9.76 15.65 -27.83
CA GLY A 74 -8.60 15.86 -26.96
C GLY A 74 -8.93 16.31 -25.52
N TRP A 75 -10.14 16.84 -25.29
CA TRP A 75 -10.61 17.16 -23.94
C TRP A 75 -10.89 15.92 -23.08
N PHE A 76 -11.13 14.75 -23.69
CA PHE A 76 -11.41 13.49 -22.98
C PHE A 76 -10.22 13.04 -22.12
N GLY A 77 -8.99 13.35 -22.54
CA GLY A 77 -7.78 13.10 -21.75
C GLY A 77 -7.79 13.79 -20.38
N TRP A 78 -8.53 14.89 -20.20
CA TRP A 78 -8.62 15.61 -18.93
C TRP A 78 -9.38 14.83 -17.84
N PHE A 79 -10.18 13.81 -18.19
CA PHE A 79 -10.75 12.89 -17.21
C PHE A 79 -9.67 12.13 -16.40
N SER A 80 -8.45 12.04 -16.94
CA SER A 80 -7.29 11.50 -16.21
C SER A 80 -6.99 12.24 -14.91
N LEU A 81 -7.36 13.52 -14.78
CA LEU A 81 -7.22 14.28 -13.54
C LEU A 81 -8.03 13.68 -12.39
N ILE A 82 -9.18 13.06 -12.66
CA ILE A 82 -9.99 12.39 -11.64
C ILE A 82 -9.26 11.16 -11.10
N GLY A 83 -8.66 10.36 -12.00
CA GLY A 83 -7.85 9.20 -11.61
C GLY A 83 -6.59 9.60 -10.84
N ILE A 84 -5.97 10.72 -11.20
CA ILE A 84 -4.84 11.29 -10.44
C ILE A 84 -5.30 11.75 -9.05
N LEU A 85 -6.39 12.50 -8.94
CA LEU A 85 -6.94 12.91 -7.66
C LEU A 85 -7.24 11.69 -6.76
N TRP A 86 -7.80 10.63 -7.36
CA TRP A 86 -8.08 9.38 -6.66
C TRP A 86 -6.82 8.74 -6.06
N ILE A 87 -5.72 8.65 -6.80
CA ILE A 87 -4.49 8.04 -6.27
C ILE A 87 -3.91 8.85 -5.11
N TYR A 88 -4.06 10.19 -5.11
CA TYR A 88 -3.69 11.04 -3.97
C TYR A 88 -4.55 10.75 -2.73
N ILE A 89 -5.87 10.60 -2.90
CA ILE A 89 -6.79 10.24 -1.80
C ILE A 89 -6.41 8.87 -1.21
N VAL A 90 -6.16 7.88 -2.07
CA VAL A 90 -5.75 6.53 -1.67
C VAL A 90 -4.44 6.56 -0.86
N GLN A 91 -3.42 7.28 -1.35
CA GLN A 91 -2.14 7.40 -0.68
C GLN A 91 -2.24 8.17 0.65
N PHE A 92 -2.99 9.27 0.68
CA PHE A 92 -3.25 10.04 1.90
C PHE A 92 -3.85 9.15 2.99
N ARG A 93 -4.87 8.37 2.62
CA ARG A 93 -5.52 7.41 3.53
C ARG A 93 -4.54 6.34 4.01
N LEU A 94 -3.75 5.76 3.11
CA LEU A 94 -2.75 4.74 3.45
C LEU A 94 -1.75 5.27 4.50
N TYR A 95 -1.24 6.49 4.33
CA TYR A 95 -0.31 7.09 5.28
C TYR A 95 -0.95 7.33 6.65
N ARG A 96 -2.22 7.75 6.69
CA ARG A 96 -2.96 7.86 7.96
C ARG A 96 -3.16 6.51 8.63
N THR A 97 -3.48 5.46 7.87
CA THR A 97 -3.63 4.11 8.42
C THR A 97 -2.31 3.60 9.02
N VAL A 98 -1.18 3.80 8.34
CA VAL A 98 0.13 3.41 8.88
C VAL A 98 0.49 4.20 10.14
N ASN A 99 0.22 5.51 10.19
CA ASN A 99 0.41 6.29 11.41
C ASN A 99 -0.50 5.82 12.55
N GLN A 100 -1.75 5.49 12.25
CA GLN A 100 -2.69 4.98 13.23
C GLN A 100 -2.22 3.64 13.83
N LEU A 101 -1.64 2.75 13.02
CA LEU A 101 -1.02 1.52 13.52
C LEU A 101 0.09 1.80 14.52
N TYR A 102 1.00 2.74 14.22
CA TYR A 102 2.07 3.11 15.16
C TYR A 102 1.50 3.72 16.44
N ARG A 103 0.49 4.61 16.31
CA ARG A 103 -0.17 5.24 17.45
C ARG A 103 -0.87 4.22 18.37
N GLN A 104 -1.48 3.18 17.80
CA GLN A 104 -2.12 2.11 18.56
C GLN A 104 -1.13 1.30 19.39
N GLU A 105 0.11 1.18 18.94
CA GLU A 105 1.21 0.55 19.67
C GLU A 105 1.95 1.52 20.63
N GLY A 106 1.46 2.76 20.79
CA GLY A 106 2.11 3.78 21.60
C GLY A 106 3.42 4.33 20.99
N LEU A 107 3.68 4.08 19.71
CA LEU A 107 4.85 4.58 18.99
C LEU A 107 4.57 5.93 18.33
N THR A 108 5.65 6.70 18.09
CA THR A 108 5.56 7.98 17.39
C THR A 108 5.18 7.80 15.93
N GLU A 109 4.33 8.70 15.42
CA GLU A 109 3.87 8.66 14.03
C GLU A 109 5.02 8.86 13.03
N PRO A 110 5.32 7.86 12.19
CA PRO A 110 6.51 7.90 11.36
C PRO A 110 6.32 8.69 10.06
N LEU A 111 5.10 8.88 9.56
CA LEU A 111 4.84 9.51 8.26
C LEU A 111 4.24 10.91 8.41
N VAL A 112 4.81 11.89 7.71
CA VAL A 112 4.21 13.23 7.58
C VAL A 112 3.31 13.22 6.35
N VAL A 113 2.00 13.06 6.57
CA VAL A 113 1.03 12.84 5.49
C VAL A 113 1.02 13.97 4.45
N TRP A 114 1.23 15.22 4.87
CA TRP A 114 1.21 16.40 4.01
C TRP A 114 2.33 16.44 2.96
N TRP A 115 3.42 15.72 3.18
CA TRP A 115 4.54 15.67 2.24
C TRP A 115 4.19 14.99 0.92
N ILE A 116 3.03 14.33 0.82
CA ILE A 116 2.51 13.79 -0.45
C ILE A 116 2.28 14.88 -1.50
N PHE A 117 1.94 16.10 -1.10
CA PHE A 117 1.65 17.20 -2.01
C PHE A 117 2.90 17.93 -2.51
N ILE A 118 4.07 17.62 -1.95
CA ILE A 118 5.33 18.25 -2.32
C ILE A 118 6.04 17.35 -3.34
N PRO A 119 6.27 17.82 -4.58
CA PRO A 119 6.99 17.06 -5.60
C PRO A 119 8.37 16.61 -5.07
N GLY A 120 8.73 15.35 -5.29
CA GLY A 120 9.97 14.75 -4.80
C GLY A 120 9.87 14.20 -3.37
N LEU A 121 9.24 14.93 -2.44
CA LEU A 121 8.98 14.40 -1.10
C LEU A 121 7.95 13.27 -1.11
N ASN A 122 6.99 13.30 -2.03
CA ASN A 122 6.03 12.21 -2.21
C ASN A 122 6.70 10.83 -2.39
N LEU A 123 7.80 10.77 -3.14
CA LEU A 123 8.61 9.57 -3.33
C LEU A 123 9.30 9.16 -2.03
N ILE A 124 9.92 10.11 -1.34
CA ILE A 124 10.61 9.86 -0.06
C ILE A 124 9.64 9.31 0.98
N VAL A 125 8.44 9.91 1.11
CA VAL A 125 7.40 9.43 2.02
C VAL A 125 6.89 8.05 1.62
N GLY A 126 6.73 7.81 0.32
CA GLY A 126 6.36 6.49 -0.20
C GLY A 126 7.38 5.41 0.14
N LEU A 127 8.68 5.71 0.00
CA LEU A 127 9.77 4.82 0.41
C LEU A 127 9.81 4.64 1.93
N LYS A 128 9.67 5.73 2.69
CA LYS A 128 9.60 5.68 4.15
C LYS A 128 8.44 4.80 4.61
N GLN A 129 7.28 4.90 3.97
CA GLN A 129 6.11 4.08 4.26
C GLN A 129 6.40 2.58 4.06
N ILE A 130 7.13 2.20 3.01
CA ILE A 130 7.53 0.81 2.76
C ILE A 130 8.40 0.29 3.92
N HIS A 131 9.43 1.06 4.26
CA HIS A 131 10.39 0.70 5.29
C HIS A 131 9.72 0.57 6.67
N VAL A 132 8.94 1.57 7.06
CA VAL A 132 8.19 1.63 8.32
C VAL A 132 7.23 0.46 8.43
N LEU A 133 6.44 0.19 7.38
CA LEU A 133 5.51 -0.92 7.41
C LEU A 133 6.24 -2.27 7.50
N SER A 134 7.38 -2.42 6.83
CA SER A 134 8.20 -3.62 6.96
C SER A 134 8.71 -3.81 8.40
N GLN A 135 9.16 -2.73 9.05
CA GLN A 135 9.62 -2.77 10.45
C GLN A 135 8.47 -3.12 11.39
N PHE A 136 7.30 -2.52 11.20
CA PHE A 136 6.11 -2.80 12.00
C PHE A 136 5.74 -4.30 11.96
N TRP A 137 5.72 -4.90 10.77
CA TRP A 137 5.43 -6.34 10.65
C TRP A 137 6.51 -7.22 11.25
N ALA A 138 7.79 -6.86 11.11
CA ALA A 138 8.89 -7.60 11.73
C ALA A 138 8.77 -7.57 13.26
N MET A 139 8.55 -6.39 13.83
CA MET A 139 8.30 -6.22 15.27
C MET A 139 7.11 -7.06 15.73
N LYS A 140 5.99 -7.04 14.99
CA LYS A 140 4.81 -7.84 15.35
C LYS A 140 5.05 -9.34 15.29
N GLN A 141 5.84 -9.82 14.34
CA GLN A 141 6.21 -11.23 14.24
C GLN A 141 7.17 -11.66 15.36
N GLU A 142 8.15 -10.82 15.72
CA GLU A 142 9.07 -11.10 16.84
C GLU A 142 8.37 -11.04 18.21
N THR A 143 7.35 -10.19 18.38
CA THR A 143 6.54 -10.13 19.61
C THR A 143 5.60 -11.32 19.79
N ILE A 144 5.45 -12.19 18.79
CA ILE A 144 4.84 -13.51 18.96
C ILE A 144 6.01 -14.46 19.24
N PRO A 145 6.29 -14.83 20.50
CA PRO A 145 7.29 -15.85 20.76
C PRO A 145 6.86 -17.14 20.05
N ASP A 146 7.81 -17.93 19.55
CA ASP A 146 7.66 -19.26 18.91
C ASP A 146 6.82 -20.31 19.70
N GLY A 147 6.16 -19.92 20.79
CA GLY A 147 5.39 -20.77 21.70
C GLY A 147 4.07 -21.32 21.16
N ASP A 148 3.58 -20.88 20.00
CA ASP A 148 2.33 -21.43 19.41
C ASP A 148 2.57 -22.47 18.31
N ILE A 149 3.80 -22.65 17.82
CA ILE A 149 4.13 -23.74 16.89
C ILE A 149 4.21 -25.09 17.64
N PHE A 150 4.66 -25.09 18.90
CA PHE A 150 4.78 -26.31 19.70
C PHE A 150 3.48 -26.82 20.34
N LYS A 151 2.43 -25.99 20.43
CA LYS A 151 1.15 -26.43 21.03
C LYS A 151 0.26 -27.25 20.09
N LEU A 152 0.49 -27.19 18.78
CA LEU A 152 -0.29 -27.99 17.82
C LEU A 152 0.27 -29.40 17.63
N GLU A 153 1.56 -29.64 17.90
CA GLU A 153 2.15 -31.00 17.88
C GLU A 153 1.90 -31.75 19.19
N SER A 154 1.85 -31.07 20.33
CA SER A 154 1.57 -31.68 21.64
C SER A 154 0.11 -32.14 21.82
N LEU A 155 -0.84 -31.62 21.04
CA LEU A 155 -2.25 -32.04 21.09
C LEU A 155 -2.59 -33.18 20.12
N LYS A 156 -1.58 -33.72 19.42
CA LYS A 156 -1.69 -34.91 18.57
C LYS A 156 -0.99 -36.15 19.15
N SER A 157 -0.46 -36.07 20.37
CA SER A 157 0.15 -37.18 21.11
C SER A 157 -0.81 -37.78 22.13
#